data_AF-A0A1H5Q6S8-F1
#
_entry.id   AF-A0A1H5Q6S8-F1
#
_cell.length_a   1.000
_cell.length_b   1.000
_cell.length_c   1.000
_cell.angle_alpha   90.00
_cell.angle_beta   90.00
_cell.angle_gamma   90.00
#
_symmetry.space_group_name_H-M   'P 1'
#
loop_
_entity.id
_entity.type
_entity.pdbx_description
1 polymer ?
#
loop_
_entity_poly.entity_id
_entity_poly.type
_entity_poly.pdbx_seq_one_letter_code
_entity_poly.pdbx_strand_id
1 'polypeptide(L)'
;MSGWVVFYAAVAACLVTAWLVVRRDRYAELTAAPEEFAGSEAERKTFADDREVRLAGVHEFAELADRDPSLRQDFVDHVVVQLGYGGHDVAAWQARLWPVLLARLRRGSWLFWPGMDLHVKPIVLHDVDLRGCELRDVTFRGVRFAGTARFGGAVFTRLVSFEGACFARHALFRGTAFEAGADFEKVTFTGTALLAGATAGEQVWFDHARFSAHTDFSECAFADVSFADVGFAGRTSFRDARFGDAFFGGARFSGHTDFTGTAAERLRFPRARARTDVYARRSWPPGWALGPPSPRKPGHWAEVVSVEQG
;
A
#
# COMPACT_ATOMS: atom_id res chain seq x y z
N MET A 1 25.00 -44.38 -27.33
CA MET A 1 24.18 -43.24 -26.85
C MET A 1 24.40 -43.04 -25.33
N SER A 2 25.61 -42.69 -24.88
CA SER A 2 25.94 -42.94 -23.45
C SER A 2 26.82 -41.91 -22.72
N GLY A 3 27.40 -40.91 -23.39
CA GLY A 3 28.20 -39.89 -22.69
C GLY A 3 27.47 -38.56 -22.45
N TRP A 4 26.82 -38.05 -23.51
CA TRP A 4 26.24 -36.70 -23.53
C TRP A 4 24.97 -36.55 -22.72
N VAL A 5 24.14 -37.59 -22.65
CA VAL A 5 22.89 -37.60 -21.85
C VAL A 5 23.21 -37.60 -20.36
N VAL A 6 24.23 -38.36 -19.94
CA VAL A 6 24.68 -38.42 -18.53
C VAL A 6 25.30 -37.08 -18.10
N PHE A 7 26.09 -36.45 -18.98
CA PHE A 7 26.68 -35.14 -18.71
C PHE A 7 25.61 -34.04 -18.58
N TYR A 8 24.61 -34.00 -19.48
CA TYR A 8 23.52 -33.03 -19.38
C TYR A 8 22.64 -33.26 -18.15
N ALA A 9 22.35 -34.51 -17.79
CA ALA A 9 21.60 -34.83 -16.58
C ALA A 9 22.35 -34.40 -15.31
N ALA A 10 23.68 -34.58 -15.26
CA ALA A 10 24.50 -34.14 -14.14
C ALA A 10 24.58 -32.62 -14.03
N VAL A 11 24.75 -31.90 -15.15
CA VAL A 11 24.76 -30.43 -15.15
C VAL A 11 23.39 -29.86 -14.78
N ALA A 12 22.29 -30.45 -15.28
CA ALA A 12 20.94 -30.05 -14.89
C ALA A 12 20.66 -30.33 -13.40
N ALA A 13 21.09 -31.48 -12.88
CA ALA A 13 20.96 -31.80 -11.46
C ALA A 13 21.78 -30.85 -10.57
N CYS A 14 23.00 -30.49 -10.98
CA CYS A 14 23.85 -29.51 -10.30
C CYS A 14 23.28 -28.09 -10.35
N LEU A 15 22.67 -27.68 -11.47
CA LEU A 15 22.00 -26.38 -11.59
C LEU A 15 20.71 -26.33 -10.77
N VAL A 16 19.96 -27.43 -10.71
CA VAL A 16 18.77 -27.55 -9.86
C VAL A 16 19.14 -27.55 -8.39
N THR A 17 20.18 -28.29 -7.97
CA THR A 17 20.66 -28.26 -6.58
C THR A 17 21.28 -26.91 -6.21
N ALA A 18 22.07 -26.28 -7.09
CA ALA A 18 22.58 -24.93 -6.86
C ALA A 18 21.44 -23.90 -6.79
N TRP A 19 20.41 -24.03 -7.61
CA TRP A 19 19.21 -23.20 -7.54
C TRP A 19 18.41 -23.45 -6.25
N LEU A 20 18.27 -24.71 -5.81
CA LEU A 20 17.62 -25.07 -4.53
C LEU A 20 18.42 -24.57 -3.31
N VAL A 21 19.75 -24.58 -3.37
CA VAL A 21 20.64 -24.05 -2.33
C VAL A 21 20.58 -22.52 -2.30
N VAL A 22 20.67 -21.84 -3.44
CA VAL A 22 20.48 -20.38 -3.52
C VAL A 22 19.06 -19.98 -3.09
N ARG A 23 18.05 -20.82 -3.37
CA ARG A 23 16.66 -20.66 -2.94
C ARG A 23 16.48 -20.85 -1.43
N ARG A 24 17.22 -21.77 -0.81
CA ARG A 24 17.25 -22.00 0.65
C ARG A 24 18.05 -20.92 1.37
N ASP A 25 19.20 -20.50 0.85
CA ASP A 25 20.05 -19.45 1.44
C ASP A 25 19.38 -18.07 1.42
N ARG A 26 18.66 -17.72 0.33
CA ARG A 26 17.84 -16.50 0.29
C ARG A 26 16.74 -16.46 1.36
N TYR A 27 16.32 -17.62 1.87
CA TYR A 27 15.35 -17.76 2.97
C TYR A 27 16.02 -17.80 4.34
N ALA A 28 17.19 -18.44 4.45
CA ALA A 28 17.97 -18.51 5.68
C ALA A 28 18.47 -17.12 6.14
N GLU A 29 18.67 -16.19 5.19
CA GLU A 29 18.97 -14.79 5.50
C GLU A 29 17.78 -13.99 6.07
N LEU A 30 16.55 -14.54 6.08
CA LEU A 30 15.33 -13.77 6.43
C LEU A 30 14.61 -14.22 7.69
N THR A 31 14.75 -15.45 8.16
CA THR A 31 14.19 -15.92 9.44
C THR A 31 14.85 -17.23 9.82
N ALA A 32 15.40 -17.35 11.03
CA ALA A 32 15.62 -18.66 11.62
C ALA A 32 14.25 -19.28 11.87
N ALA A 33 13.87 -20.31 11.10
CA ALA A 33 12.59 -20.99 11.29
C ALA A 33 12.47 -21.48 12.75
N PRO A 34 11.32 -21.28 13.42
CA PRO A 34 11.10 -21.77 14.79
C PRO A 34 11.39 -23.26 14.89
N GLU A 35 11.89 -23.74 16.03
CA GLU A 35 12.27 -25.16 16.20
C GLU A 35 11.12 -26.13 15.87
N GLU A 36 9.86 -25.75 16.12
CA GLU A 36 8.69 -26.58 15.80
C GLU A 36 8.36 -26.64 14.29
N PHE A 37 8.68 -25.59 13.54
CA PHE A 37 8.51 -25.57 12.08
C PHE A 37 9.74 -26.14 11.38
N ALA A 38 10.94 -25.88 11.89
CA ALA A 38 12.20 -26.35 11.34
C ALA A 38 12.28 -27.88 11.31
N GLY A 39 12.51 -28.44 10.12
CA GLY A 39 12.58 -29.87 9.87
C GLY A 39 11.22 -30.58 9.75
N SER A 40 10.10 -29.88 9.98
CA SER A 40 8.73 -30.41 9.93
C SER A 40 8.31 -30.80 8.50
N GLU A 41 7.25 -31.62 8.39
CA GLU A 41 6.64 -31.94 7.09
C GLU A 41 6.03 -30.70 6.44
N ALA A 42 5.45 -29.80 7.24
CA ALA A 42 4.88 -28.53 6.79
C ALA A 42 5.95 -27.64 6.14
N GLU A 43 7.14 -27.54 6.74
CA GLU A 43 8.26 -26.80 6.15
C GLU A 43 8.66 -27.39 4.80
N ARG A 44 8.87 -28.72 4.74
CA ARG A 44 9.25 -29.41 3.49
C ARG A 44 8.22 -29.17 2.39
N LYS A 45 6.94 -29.27 2.71
CA LYS A 45 5.83 -29.02 1.77
C LYS A 45 5.84 -27.58 1.30
N THR A 46 6.04 -26.60 2.17
CA THR A 46 5.99 -25.18 1.78
C THR A 46 7.13 -24.74 0.86
N PHE A 47 8.17 -25.59 0.73
CA PHE A 47 9.22 -25.42 -0.27
C PHE A 47 9.13 -26.39 -1.46
N ALA A 48 8.06 -27.19 -1.56
CA ALA A 48 7.86 -28.11 -2.68
C ALA A 48 7.75 -27.37 -4.02
N ASP A 49 8.23 -28.01 -5.10
CA ASP A 49 8.12 -27.50 -6.47
C ASP A 49 6.68 -27.57 -6.97
N ASP A 50 5.94 -28.61 -6.54
CA ASP A 50 4.52 -28.74 -6.80
C ASP A 50 3.72 -27.69 -6.01
N ARG A 51 2.86 -26.95 -6.71
CA ARG A 51 2.10 -25.83 -6.14
C ARG A 51 1.01 -26.29 -5.18
N GLU A 52 0.40 -27.45 -5.41
CA GLU A 52 -0.65 -27.96 -4.53
C GLU A 52 -0.05 -28.53 -3.25
N VAL A 53 1.08 -29.24 -3.36
CA VAL A 53 1.86 -29.67 -2.18
C VAL A 53 2.32 -28.47 -1.38
N ARG A 54 2.75 -27.41 -2.05
CA ARG A 54 3.12 -26.16 -1.39
C ARG A 54 1.98 -25.50 -0.65
N LEU A 55 0.82 -25.38 -1.31
CA LEU A 55 -0.36 -24.80 -0.70
C LEU A 55 -0.81 -25.62 0.52
N ALA A 56 -0.73 -26.95 0.46
CA ALA A 56 -0.97 -27.83 1.60
C ALA A 56 -0.01 -27.53 2.76
N GLY A 57 1.28 -27.32 2.48
CA GLY A 57 2.27 -26.89 3.49
C GLY A 57 1.92 -25.56 4.16
N VAL A 58 1.44 -24.57 3.37
CA VAL A 58 0.94 -23.30 3.92
C VAL A 58 -0.25 -23.53 4.85
N HIS A 59 -1.21 -24.38 4.46
CA HIS A 59 -2.35 -24.70 5.31
C HIS A 59 -1.94 -25.41 6.61
N GLU A 60 -1.03 -26.39 6.54
CA GLU A 60 -0.50 -27.10 7.71
C GLU A 60 0.23 -26.14 8.66
N PHE A 61 1.01 -25.19 8.14
CA PHE A 61 1.65 -24.17 8.98
C PHE A 61 0.62 -23.23 9.62
N ALA A 62 -0.42 -22.85 8.87
CA ALA A 62 -1.50 -22.03 9.41
C ALA A 62 -2.21 -22.71 10.59
N GLU A 63 -2.48 -24.02 10.49
CA GLU A 63 -3.09 -24.81 11.56
C GLU A 63 -2.19 -24.97 12.79
N LEU A 64 -0.86 -25.01 12.60
CA LEU A 64 0.10 -24.97 13.70
C LEU A 64 0.06 -23.61 14.40
N ALA A 65 0.12 -22.51 13.64
CA ALA A 65 0.07 -21.15 14.18
C ALA A 65 -1.31 -20.74 14.77
N ASP A 66 -2.39 -21.40 14.34
CA ASP A 66 -3.69 -21.26 14.99
C ASP A 66 -3.64 -21.79 16.43
N ARG A 67 -2.88 -22.87 16.67
CA ARG A 67 -2.73 -23.55 17.97
C ARG A 67 -1.62 -22.96 18.84
N ASP A 68 -0.53 -22.50 18.23
CA ASP A 68 0.57 -21.85 18.94
C ASP A 68 0.72 -20.38 18.51
N PRO A 69 0.34 -19.43 19.38
CA PRO A 69 0.54 -18.00 19.15
C PRO A 69 1.98 -17.58 18.85
N SER A 70 2.98 -18.33 19.32
CA SER A 70 4.40 -18.00 19.11
C SER A 70 4.79 -18.03 17.62
N LEU A 71 4.09 -18.85 16.82
CA LEU A 71 4.36 -19.07 15.40
C LEU A 71 3.61 -18.11 14.47
N ARG A 72 2.72 -17.26 15.00
CA ARG A 72 1.79 -16.47 14.18
C ARG A 72 2.49 -15.45 13.29
N GLN A 73 3.45 -14.71 13.84
CA GLN A 73 4.20 -13.74 13.05
C GLN A 73 5.07 -14.44 12.01
N ASP A 74 5.72 -15.55 12.38
CA ASP A 74 6.52 -16.35 11.44
C ASP A 74 5.67 -16.88 10.27
N PHE A 75 4.43 -17.31 10.55
CA PHE A 75 3.48 -17.68 9.50
C PHE A 75 3.15 -16.50 8.57
N VAL A 76 2.85 -15.33 9.13
CA VAL A 76 2.54 -14.12 8.34
C VAL A 76 3.73 -13.77 7.45
N ASP A 77 4.93 -13.71 8.01
CA ASP A 77 6.17 -13.41 7.30
C ASP A 77 6.43 -14.45 6.20
N HIS A 78 6.21 -15.73 6.51
CA HIS A 78 6.33 -16.81 5.54
C HIS A 78 5.37 -16.63 4.36
N VAL A 79 4.08 -16.35 4.60
CA VAL A 79 3.11 -16.10 3.52
C VAL A 79 3.54 -14.90 2.69
N VAL A 80 4.05 -13.82 3.32
CA VAL A 80 4.54 -12.64 2.60
C VAL A 80 5.68 -13.00 1.64
N VAL A 81 6.62 -13.85 2.04
CA VAL A 81 7.67 -14.30 1.11
C VAL A 81 7.07 -15.13 -0.03
N GLN A 82 6.10 -15.99 0.25
CA GLN A 82 5.42 -16.79 -0.77
C GLN A 82 4.61 -15.94 -1.76
N LEU A 83 4.10 -14.76 -1.39
CA LEU A 83 3.42 -13.84 -2.32
C LEU A 83 4.33 -13.39 -3.48
N GLY A 84 5.64 -13.33 -3.25
CA GLY A 84 6.64 -13.03 -4.29
C GLY A 84 6.99 -14.24 -5.16
N TYR A 85 6.57 -15.45 -4.79
CA TYR A 85 6.98 -16.70 -5.41
C TYR A 85 5.91 -17.24 -6.36
N GLY A 86 5.86 -16.76 -7.60
CA GLY A 86 4.77 -17.09 -8.53
C GLY A 86 5.15 -17.87 -9.80
N GLY A 87 6.42 -17.89 -10.19
CA GLY A 87 6.79 -18.35 -11.54
C GLY A 87 6.00 -17.61 -12.62
N HIS A 88 5.40 -18.34 -13.57
CA HIS A 88 4.67 -17.77 -14.71
C HIS A 88 3.26 -17.25 -14.42
N ASP A 89 2.65 -17.58 -13.27
CA ASP A 89 1.30 -17.10 -12.91
C ASP A 89 1.24 -16.70 -11.42
N VAL A 90 1.90 -15.58 -11.12
CA VAL A 90 1.95 -15.01 -9.78
C VAL A 90 0.59 -14.55 -9.27
N ALA A 91 -0.31 -14.11 -10.15
CA ALA A 91 -1.63 -13.61 -9.77
C ALA A 91 -2.51 -14.75 -9.25
N ALA A 92 -2.59 -15.89 -9.96
CA ALA A 92 -3.34 -17.05 -9.50
C ALA A 92 -2.79 -17.62 -8.18
N TRP A 93 -1.46 -17.59 -8.02
CA TRP A 93 -0.83 -18.02 -6.78
C TRP A 93 -1.17 -17.09 -5.60
N GLN A 94 -1.05 -15.77 -5.76
CA GLN A 94 -1.43 -14.81 -4.73
C GLN A 94 -2.91 -14.94 -4.34
N ALA A 95 -3.80 -15.18 -5.32
CA ALA A 95 -5.22 -15.41 -5.08
C ALA A 95 -5.51 -16.63 -4.19
N ARG A 96 -4.60 -17.62 -4.17
CA ARG A 96 -4.70 -18.81 -3.31
C ARG A 96 -4.17 -18.56 -1.89
N LEU A 97 -3.16 -17.71 -1.75
CA LEU A 97 -2.54 -17.38 -0.46
C LEU A 97 -3.36 -16.36 0.35
N TRP A 98 -3.93 -15.34 -0.30
CA TRP A 98 -4.66 -14.29 0.39
C TRP A 98 -5.77 -14.80 1.32
N PRO A 99 -6.65 -15.74 0.91
CA PRO A 99 -7.69 -16.24 1.81
C PRO A 99 -7.15 -16.87 3.10
N VAL A 100 -5.99 -17.54 3.03
CA VAL A 100 -5.37 -18.17 4.21
C VAL A 100 -4.90 -17.11 5.20
N LEU A 101 -4.21 -16.07 4.72
CA LEU A 101 -3.74 -14.98 5.56
C LEU A 101 -4.89 -14.09 6.06
N LEU A 102 -5.81 -13.68 5.18
CA LEU A 102 -6.90 -12.75 5.51
C LEU A 102 -7.89 -13.31 6.52
N ALA A 103 -8.06 -14.64 6.59
CA ALA A 103 -8.83 -15.28 7.65
C ALA A 103 -8.30 -14.97 9.06
N ARG A 104 -7.00 -14.64 9.18
CA ARG A 104 -6.33 -14.37 10.45
C ARG A 104 -6.07 -12.88 10.72
N LEU A 105 -6.20 -12.04 9.70
CA LEU A 105 -6.00 -10.58 9.85
C LEU A 105 -7.32 -9.79 10.02
N ARG A 106 -8.46 -10.38 9.66
CA ARG A 106 -9.77 -9.71 9.76
C ARG A 106 -10.36 -9.81 11.17
N ARG A 107 -10.65 -8.66 11.79
CA ARG A 107 -11.20 -8.57 13.16
C ARG A 107 -12.49 -9.36 13.36
N GLY A 108 -13.32 -9.43 12.31
CA GLY A 108 -14.59 -10.17 12.33
C GLY A 108 -14.46 -11.69 12.12
N SER A 109 -13.24 -12.20 11.97
CA SER A 109 -12.99 -13.63 11.78
C SER A 109 -12.82 -14.35 13.12
N TRP A 110 -13.30 -15.58 13.19
CA TRP A 110 -13.08 -16.47 14.35
C TRP A 110 -11.62 -16.88 14.53
N LEU A 111 -10.79 -16.76 13.47
CA LEU A 111 -9.36 -17.07 13.48
C LEU A 111 -8.49 -15.81 13.66
N PHE A 112 -9.08 -14.67 14.06
CA PHE A 112 -8.36 -13.40 14.12
C PHE A 112 -7.17 -13.42 15.08
N TRP A 113 -6.03 -12.93 14.60
CA TRP A 113 -4.79 -12.76 15.34
C TRP A 113 -4.47 -11.26 15.48
N PRO A 114 -4.57 -10.69 16.70
CA PRO A 114 -4.24 -9.29 16.92
C PRO A 114 -2.71 -9.06 16.89
N GLY A 115 -2.30 -7.84 16.56
CA GLY A 115 -0.90 -7.41 16.70
C GLY A 115 0.06 -7.90 15.61
N MET A 116 -0.45 -8.44 14.50
CA MET A 116 0.35 -8.95 13.38
C MET A 116 0.94 -7.83 12.54
N ASP A 117 2.20 -8.00 12.12
CA ASP A 117 2.90 -7.11 11.21
C ASP A 117 2.88 -7.66 9.78
N LEU A 118 2.88 -6.78 8.78
CA LEU A 118 2.86 -7.14 7.37
C LEU A 118 3.93 -6.34 6.59
N HIS A 119 5.11 -6.92 6.43
CA HIS A 119 6.26 -6.27 5.77
C HIS A 119 6.49 -6.80 4.36
N VAL A 120 5.83 -6.20 3.37
CA VAL A 120 5.93 -6.63 1.98
C VAL A 120 7.09 -5.93 1.27
N LYS A 121 8.04 -6.73 0.76
CA LYS A 121 9.15 -6.25 -0.08
C LYS A 121 8.61 -5.71 -1.43
N PRO A 122 9.37 -4.87 -2.16
CA PRO A 122 8.96 -4.35 -3.47
C PRO A 122 8.66 -5.46 -4.49
N ILE A 123 7.39 -5.84 -4.61
CA ILE A 123 6.88 -6.84 -5.55
C ILE A 123 5.59 -6.32 -6.20
N VAL A 124 5.06 -7.11 -7.13
CA VAL A 124 3.75 -6.86 -7.72
C VAL A 124 2.70 -7.61 -6.92
N LEU A 125 1.71 -6.90 -6.36
CA LEU A 125 0.56 -7.51 -5.72
C LEU A 125 -0.70 -7.38 -6.59
N HIS A 126 -1.45 -8.47 -6.67
CA HIS A 126 -2.71 -8.58 -7.40
C HIS A 126 -3.87 -8.65 -6.41
N ASP A 127 -4.88 -7.79 -6.64
CA ASP A 127 -6.19 -7.76 -5.96
C ASP A 127 -6.17 -7.89 -4.42
N VAL A 128 -5.28 -7.11 -3.78
CA VAL A 128 -5.17 -7.04 -2.31
C VAL A 128 -6.48 -6.58 -1.67
N ASP A 129 -6.96 -7.32 -0.67
CA ASP A 129 -8.19 -7.03 0.06
C ASP A 129 -8.03 -7.11 1.59
N LEU A 130 -7.51 -6.03 2.16
CA LEU A 130 -7.36 -5.81 3.60
C LEU A 130 -8.58 -5.17 4.25
N ARG A 131 -9.76 -5.18 3.61
CA ARG A 131 -10.97 -4.64 4.24
C ARG A 131 -11.25 -5.29 5.58
N GLY A 132 -11.53 -4.47 6.59
CA GLY A 132 -11.81 -4.92 7.97
C GLY A 132 -10.66 -5.64 8.66
N CYS A 133 -9.43 -5.56 8.13
CA CYS A 133 -8.25 -6.11 8.79
C CYS A 133 -7.76 -5.18 9.90
N GLU A 134 -7.11 -5.75 10.92
CA GLU A 134 -6.33 -5.02 11.91
C GLU A 134 -4.89 -5.49 11.82
N LEU A 135 -3.97 -4.54 11.69
CA LEU A 135 -2.55 -4.79 11.55
C LEU A 135 -1.79 -3.81 12.44
N ARG A 136 -0.65 -4.26 12.97
CA ARG A 136 0.19 -3.47 13.86
C ARG A 136 1.17 -2.62 13.08
N ASP A 137 2.21 -3.21 12.49
CA ASP A 137 3.17 -2.52 11.63
C ASP A 137 3.05 -3.00 10.18
N VAL A 138 3.02 -2.10 9.20
CA VAL A 138 2.75 -2.46 7.81
C VAL A 138 3.60 -1.65 6.85
N THR A 139 4.31 -2.36 5.95
CA THR A 139 5.13 -1.74 4.92
C THR A 139 4.79 -2.29 3.54
N PHE A 140 4.45 -1.39 2.62
CA PHE A 140 4.25 -1.59 1.19
C PHE A 140 5.20 -0.71 0.35
N ARG A 141 6.37 -0.37 0.91
CA ARG A 141 7.34 0.52 0.27
C ARG A 141 7.74 0.00 -1.12
N GLY A 142 7.55 0.83 -2.15
CA GLY A 142 7.86 0.48 -3.54
C GLY A 142 7.01 -0.65 -4.14
N VAL A 143 5.96 -1.11 -3.45
CA VAL A 143 5.07 -2.18 -3.97
C VAL A 143 4.21 -1.65 -5.12
N ARG A 144 4.02 -2.48 -6.14
CA ARG A 144 3.13 -2.20 -7.26
C ARG A 144 1.83 -2.99 -7.12
N PHE A 145 0.73 -2.31 -6.83
CA PHE A 145 -0.61 -2.88 -6.83
C PHE A 145 -1.15 -2.89 -8.27
N ALA A 146 -1.15 -4.06 -8.89
CA ALA A 146 -1.61 -4.26 -10.27
C ALA A 146 -3.15 -4.31 -10.38
N GLY A 147 -3.80 -4.88 -9.36
CA GLY A 147 -5.26 -4.97 -9.25
C GLY A 147 -5.86 -3.86 -8.40
N THR A 148 -7.16 -3.97 -8.08
CA THR A 148 -7.80 -3.04 -7.15
C THR A 148 -7.35 -3.35 -5.73
N ALA A 149 -6.73 -2.39 -5.06
CA ALA A 149 -6.29 -2.53 -3.67
C ALA A 149 -7.35 -1.98 -2.72
N ARG A 150 -7.83 -2.81 -1.79
CA ARG A 150 -8.92 -2.46 -0.87
C ARG A 150 -8.44 -2.50 0.58
N PHE A 151 -8.58 -1.39 1.27
CA PHE A 151 -8.23 -1.17 2.67
C PHE A 151 -9.40 -0.60 3.48
N GLY A 152 -10.61 -0.55 2.89
CA GLY A 152 -11.76 0.09 3.53
C GLY A 152 -12.10 -0.54 4.89
N GLY A 153 -12.22 0.30 5.91
CA GLY A 153 -12.44 -0.13 7.30
C GLY A 153 -11.27 -0.90 7.93
N ALA A 154 -10.09 -0.93 7.30
CA ALA A 154 -8.89 -1.47 7.93
C ALA A 154 -8.41 -0.55 9.06
N VAL A 155 -7.77 -1.14 10.07
CA VAL A 155 -7.16 -0.43 11.21
C VAL A 155 -5.67 -0.75 11.23
N PHE A 156 -4.84 0.29 11.14
CA PHE A 156 -3.40 0.23 11.31
C PHE A 156 -3.05 0.89 12.63
N THR A 157 -2.56 0.11 13.61
CA THR A 157 -2.33 0.60 14.98
C THR A 157 -0.96 1.26 15.14
N ARG A 158 0.00 0.99 14.24
CA ARG A 158 1.23 1.75 14.06
C ARG A 158 1.28 2.39 12.67
N LEU A 159 2.38 3.12 12.42
CA LEU A 159 2.64 3.78 11.15
C LEU A 159 2.59 2.76 10.01
N VAL A 160 1.80 3.05 8.97
CA VAL A 160 1.82 2.30 7.72
C VAL A 160 2.57 3.07 6.64
N SER A 161 3.50 2.43 5.95
CA SER A 161 4.22 3.05 4.83
C SER A 161 3.82 2.47 3.48
N PHE A 162 3.39 3.35 2.59
CA PHE A 162 3.18 3.16 1.16
C PHE A 162 4.19 3.97 0.33
N GLU A 163 5.33 4.37 0.92
CA GLU A 163 6.28 5.25 0.24
C GLU A 163 6.71 4.66 -1.11
N GLY A 164 6.60 5.46 -2.16
CA GLY A 164 6.97 5.08 -3.51
C GLY A 164 6.12 3.95 -4.11
N ALA A 165 5.04 3.53 -3.45
CA ALA A 165 4.14 2.52 -3.99
C ALA A 165 3.40 3.04 -5.24
N CYS A 166 2.94 2.10 -6.07
CA CYS A 166 2.19 2.43 -7.29
C CYS A 166 0.88 1.65 -7.34
N PHE A 167 -0.24 2.37 -7.33
CA PHE A 167 -1.58 1.83 -7.53
C PHE A 167 -1.96 2.00 -9.01
N ALA A 168 -1.84 0.92 -9.78
CA ALA A 168 -2.12 0.92 -11.22
C ALA A 168 -3.64 0.99 -11.51
N ARG A 169 -4.46 0.54 -10.57
CA ARG A 169 -5.93 0.59 -10.62
C ARG A 169 -6.47 1.41 -9.44
N HIS A 170 -7.65 1.07 -8.93
CA HIS A 170 -8.28 1.79 -7.82
C HIS A 170 -7.62 1.43 -6.49
N ALA A 171 -7.48 2.43 -5.61
CA ALA A 171 -7.03 2.29 -4.24
C ALA A 171 -8.14 2.80 -3.30
N LEU A 172 -8.70 1.89 -2.50
CA LEU A 172 -9.93 2.14 -1.72
C LEU A 172 -9.63 2.10 -0.22
N PHE A 173 -9.52 3.27 0.41
CA PHE A 173 -9.25 3.47 1.85
C PHE A 173 -10.44 4.08 2.61
N ARG A 174 -11.66 3.82 2.15
CA ARG A 174 -12.86 4.39 2.77
C ARG A 174 -12.99 3.94 4.22
N GLY A 175 -13.08 4.89 5.15
CA GLY A 175 -13.17 4.61 6.58
C GLY A 175 -11.97 3.87 7.16
N THR A 176 -10.80 3.90 6.52
CA THR A 176 -9.57 3.34 7.08
C THR A 176 -9.09 4.18 8.27
N ALA A 177 -8.60 3.53 9.33
CA ALA A 177 -7.99 4.18 10.48
C ALA A 177 -6.48 3.99 10.48
N PHE A 178 -5.74 5.10 10.47
CA PHE A 178 -4.28 5.19 10.56
C PHE A 178 -3.92 5.73 11.95
N GLU A 179 -4.00 4.90 12.99
CA GLU A 179 -3.96 5.38 14.38
C GLU A 179 -2.67 6.14 14.70
N ALA A 180 -1.53 5.65 14.22
CA ALA A 180 -0.22 6.31 14.35
C ALA A 180 0.28 6.94 13.03
N GLY A 181 -0.64 7.39 12.18
CA GLY A 181 -0.30 8.08 10.93
C GLY A 181 -0.03 7.15 9.75
N ALA A 182 0.25 7.76 8.59
CA ALA A 182 0.51 7.04 7.35
C ALA A 182 1.45 7.80 6.42
N ASP A 183 2.38 7.07 5.84
CA ASP A 183 3.35 7.58 4.87
C ASP A 183 2.92 7.16 3.45
N PHE A 184 2.52 8.14 2.66
CA PHE A 184 2.21 8.04 1.24
C PHE A 184 3.19 8.87 0.40
N GLU A 185 4.40 9.12 0.90
CA GLU A 185 5.39 9.92 0.17
C GLU A 185 5.72 9.27 -1.19
N LYS A 186 5.82 10.09 -2.24
CA LYS A 186 6.15 9.66 -3.62
C LYS A 186 5.21 8.59 -4.21
N VAL A 187 4.07 8.32 -3.56
CA VAL A 187 3.10 7.33 -4.05
C VAL A 187 2.50 7.80 -5.39
N THR A 188 2.21 6.85 -6.28
CA THR A 188 1.50 7.13 -7.53
C THR A 188 0.16 6.39 -7.57
N PHE A 189 -0.93 7.16 -7.60
CA PHE A 189 -2.27 6.68 -7.88
C PHE A 189 -2.62 6.94 -9.35
N THR A 190 -2.57 5.87 -10.17
CA THR A 190 -2.96 5.96 -11.58
C THR A 190 -4.48 5.89 -11.73
N GLY A 191 -5.13 5.02 -10.96
CA GLY A 191 -6.60 4.95 -10.89
C GLY A 191 -7.17 5.81 -9.75
N THR A 192 -8.48 5.63 -9.51
CA THR A 192 -9.20 6.36 -8.45
C THR A 192 -8.62 6.06 -7.06
N ALA A 193 -8.37 7.11 -6.26
CA ALA A 193 -7.98 7.01 -4.86
C ALA A 193 -9.12 7.50 -3.97
N LEU A 194 -9.70 6.63 -3.14
CA LEU A 194 -10.85 6.96 -2.30
C LEU A 194 -10.47 6.83 -0.83
N LEU A 195 -10.21 7.96 -0.18
CA LEU A 195 -9.88 8.09 1.24
C LEU A 195 -11.03 8.72 2.04
N ALA A 196 -12.25 8.70 1.49
CA ALA A 196 -13.41 9.30 2.14
C ALA A 196 -13.66 8.68 3.53
N GLY A 197 -13.84 9.54 4.54
CA GLY A 197 -14.02 9.12 5.93
C GLY A 197 -12.79 8.47 6.58
N ALA A 198 -11.62 8.46 5.94
CA ALA A 198 -10.40 7.96 6.56
C ALA A 198 -9.98 8.84 7.73
N THR A 199 -9.40 8.23 8.77
CA THR A 199 -8.97 8.93 9.99
C THR A 199 -7.50 8.67 10.27
N ALA A 200 -6.80 9.65 10.84
CA ALA A 200 -5.44 9.48 11.32
C ALA A 200 -5.23 10.22 12.64
N GLY A 201 -4.73 9.50 13.65
CA GLY A 201 -4.44 10.07 14.98
C GLY A 201 -3.15 10.88 15.03
N GLU A 202 -2.26 10.65 14.06
CA GLU A 202 -0.99 11.36 13.89
C GLU A 202 -0.83 11.83 12.43
N GLN A 203 0.39 12.23 12.07
CA GLN A 203 0.74 12.83 10.80
C GLN A 203 0.51 11.90 9.61
N VAL A 204 -0.03 12.45 8.52
CA VAL A 204 -0.11 11.81 7.21
C VAL A 204 0.74 12.57 6.19
N TRP A 205 1.56 11.86 5.41
CA TRP A 205 2.41 12.46 4.40
C TRP A 205 2.00 12.03 3.00
N PHE A 206 1.64 12.98 2.13
CA PHE A 206 1.43 12.79 0.69
C PHE A 206 2.50 13.54 -0.12
N ASP A 207 3.67 13.78 0.47
CA ASP A 207 4.69 14.61 -0.14
C ASP A 207 5.18 13.96 -1.44
N HIS A 208 5.29 14.75 -2.50
CA HIS A 208 5.59 14.29 -3.86
C HIS A 208 4.64 13.23 -4.44
N ALA A 209 3.47 12.98 -3.82
CA ALA A 209 2.49 12.04 -4.33
C ALA A 209 1.87 12.52 -5.66
N ARG A 210 1.38 11.58 -6.45
CA ARG A 210 0.74 11.85 -7.75
C ARG A 210 -0.63 11.18 -7.83
N PHE A 211 -1.65 11.99 -8.01
CA PHE A 211 -3.03 11.58 -8.20
C PHE A 211 -3.46 11.85 -9.64
N SER A 212 -3.47 10.81 -10.46
CA SER A 212 -3.74 10.94 -11.91
C SER A 212 -5.24 11.01 -12.23
N ALA A 213 -6.07 10.36 -11.41
CA ALA A 213 -7.50 10.22 -11.64
C ALA A 213 -8.33 10.85 -10.50
N HIS A 214 -9.59 10.45 -10.38
CA HIS A 214 -10.47 10.95 -9.33
C HIS A 214 -9.90 10.61 -7.95
N THR A 215 -9.84 11.62 -7.09
CA THR A 215 -9.35 11.51 -5.71
C THR A 215 -10.39 12.08 -4.77
N ASP A 216 -10.65 11.36 -3.68
CA ASP A 216 -11.70 11.71 -2.75
C ASP A 216 -11.19 11.63 -1.31
N PHE A 217 -11.01 12.80 -0.69
CA PHE A 217 -10.71 12.99 0.73
C PHE A 217 -11.94 13.51 1.48
N SER A 218 -13.16 13.34 0.93
CA SER A 218 -14.35 13.86 1.61
C SER A 218 -14.52 13.27 3.00
N GLU A 219 -14.91 14.12 3.96
CA GLU A 219 -15.17 13.72 5.35
C GLU A 219 -13.99 13.01 6.05
N CYS A 220 -12.75 13.09 5.53
CA CYS A 220 -11.59 12.55 6.23
C CYS A 220 -11.22 13.43 7.43
N ALA A 221 -10.57 12.84 8.43
CA ALA A 221 -10.11 13.55 9.62
C ALA A 221 -8.65 13.17 9.92
N PHE A 222 -7.71 14.07 9.60
CA PHE A 222 -6.29 13.84 9.88
C PHE A 222 -5.79 14.86 10.89
N ALA A 223 -5.10 14.40 11.93
CA ALA A 223 -4.50 15.29 12.93
C ALA A 223 -3.58 16.31 12.25
N ASP A 224 -2.60 15.85 11.48
CA ASP A 224 -1.78 16.70 10.62
C ASP A 224 -1.60 16.05 9.25
N VAL A 225 -1.57 16.86 8.19
CA VAL A 225 -1.38 16.35 6.82
C VAL A 225 -0.47 17.25 5.99
N SER A 226 0.49 16.61 5.33
CA SER A 226 1.36 17.27 4.35
C SER A 226 1.04 16.79 2.95
N PHE A 227 0.89 17.75 2.04
CA PHE A 227 0.66 17.59 0.62
C PHE A 227 1.76 18.35 -0.15
N ALA A 228 3.00 18.34 0.36
CA ALA A 228 4.08 19.10 -0.23
C ALA A 228 4.40 18.58 -1.63
N ASP A 229 4.50 19.48 -2.62
CA ASP A 229 4.81 19.14 -4.02
C ASP A 229 3.91 18.08 -4.68
N VAL A 230 2.74 17.81 -4.09
CA VAL A 230 1.76 16.85 -4.61
C VAL A 230 1.21 17.28 -5.97
N GLY A 231 0.89 16.32 -6.84
CA GLY A 231 0.22 16.57 -8.11
C GLY A 231 -1.21 16.03 -8.13
N PHE A 232 -2.21 16.91 -8.16
CA PHE A 232 -3.61 16.56 -8.39
C PHE A 232 -3.98 16.80 -9.85
N ALA A 233 -3.90 15.76 -10.68
CA ALA A 233 -4.24 15.85 -12.10
C ALA A 233 -5.74 15.68 -12.35
N GLY A 234 -6.38 14.74 -11.65
CA GLY A 234 -7.81 14.46 -11.79
C GLY A 234 -8.71 15.29 -10.86
N ARG A 235 -10.01 14.96 -10.87
CA ARG A 235 -11.00 15.59 -9.98
C ARG A 235 -10.71 15.22 -8.53
N THR A 236 -10.42 16.21 -7.70
CA THR A 236 -10.08 16.04 -6.29
C THR A 236 -11.13 16.70 -5.39
N SER A 237 -11.60 15.99 -4.38
CA SER A 237 -12.54 16.50 -3.37
C SER A 237 -11.89 16.48 -1.99
N PHE A 238 -11.95 17.62 -1.30
CA PHE A 238 -11.65 17.78 0.13
C PHE A 238 -12.91 18.20 0.90
N ARG A 239 -14.08 17.95 0.32
CA ARG A 239 -15.38 18.37 0.86
C ARG A 239 -15.55 17.87 2.29
N ASP A 240 -15.88 18.77 3.21
CA ASP A 240 -16.10 18.48 4.63
C ASP A 240 -14.92 17.74 5.31
N ALA A 241 -13.72 17.79 4.73
CA ALA A 241 -12.51 17.25 5.34
C ALA A 241 -12.07 18.10 6.54
N ARG A 242 -11.51 17.43 7.55
CA ARG A 242 -11.04 18.04 8.81
C ARG A 242 -9.56 17.78 8.99
N PHE A 243 -8.80 18.83 9.19
CA PHE A 243 -7.37 18.78 9.45
C PHE A 243 -7.02 19.54 10.72
N GLY A 244 -5.97 19.17 11.45
CA GLY A 244 -5.29 20.09 12.38
C GLY A 244 -4.44 21.05 11.55
N ASP A 245 -3.17 20.71 11.33
CA ASP A 245 -2.33 21.41 10.34
C ASP A 245 -2.43 20.74 8.96
N ALA A 246 -2.74 21.54 7.93
CA ALA A 246 -2.74 21.12 6.53
C ALA A 246 -1.79 21.97 5.68
N PHE A 247 -0.78 21.33 5.11
CA PHE A 247 0.27 21.98 4.32
C PHE A 247 0.23 21.56 2.84
N PHE A 248 -0.10 22.50 1.96
CA PHE A 248 -0.14 22.29 0.50
C PHE A 248 1.02 22.99 -0.22
N GLY A 249 2.20 23.07 0.40
CA GLY A 249 3.33 23.80 -0.15
C GLY A 249 3.78 23.24 -1.50
N GLY A 250 3.80 24.06 -2.56
CA GLY A 250 4.18 23.60 -3.90
C GLY A 250 3.18 22.65 -4.57
N ALA A 251 2.02 22.38 -3.97
CA ALA A 251 0.98 21.52 -4.53
C ALA A 251 0.51 22.02 -5.91
N ARG A 252 0.22 21.10 -6.83
CA ARG A 252 -0.20 21.41 -8.20
C ARG A 252 -1.61 20.87 -8.47
N PHE A 253 -2.56 21.78 -8.62
CA PHE A 253 -3.97 21.47 -8.92
C PHE A 253 -4.24 21.65 -10.43
N SER A 254 -4.13 20.57 -11.20
CA SER A 254 -4.41 20.61 -12.64
C SER A 254 -5.89 20.36 -12.95
N GLY A 255 -6.54 19.49 -12.18
CA GLY A 255 -7.95 19.14 -12.34
C GLY A 255 -8.92 20.02 -11.56
N HIS A 256 -10.17 19.55 -11.48
CA HIS A 256 -11.19 20.08 -10.57
C HIS A 256 -10.76 19.90 -9.12
N THR A 257 -11.07 20.86 -8.25
CA THR A 257 -10.72 20.79 -6.83
C THR A 257 -11.80 21.44 -5.99
N ASP A 258 -12.27 20.76 -4.96
CA ASP A 258 -13.36 21.25 -4.13
C ASP A 258 -13.00 21.20 -2.65
N PHE A 259 -12.82 22.37 -2.04
CA PHE A 259 -12.59 22.55 -0.60
C PHE A 259 -13.85 23.02 0.15
N THR A 260 -15.05 22.83 -0.41
CA THR A 260 -16.29 23.24 0.25
C THR A 260 -16.43 22.55 1.61
N GLY A 261 -16.58 23.32 2.69
CA GLY A 261 -16.75 22.77 4.04
C GLY A 261 -15.46 22.24 4.68
N THR A 262 -14.31 22.33 4.01
CA THR A 262 -13.03 21.94 4.62
C THR A 262 -12.75 22.82 5.85
N ALA A 263 -12.37 22.19 6.95
CA ALA A 263 -11.97 22.85 8.18
C ALA A 263 -10.52 22.46 8.54
N ALA A 264 -9.72 23.43 8.94
CA ALA A 264 -8.37 23.18 9.44
C ALA A 264 -8.00 24.20 10.53
N GLU A 265 -7.24 23.79 11.54
CA GLU A 265 -6.65 24.72 12.52
C GLU A 265 -5.64 25.64 11.83
N ARG A 266 -4.83 25.08 10.92
CA ARG A 266 -3.90 25.84 10.09
C ARG A 266 -3.88 25.31 8.67
N LEU A 267 -4.30 26.14 7.73
CA LEU A 267 -4.28 25.81 6.31
C LEU A 267 -3.31 26.70 5.54
N ARG A 268 -2.36 26.09 4.82
CA ARG A 268 -1.28 26.83 4.13
C ARG A 268 -1.08 26.33 2.70
N PHE A 269 -1.00 27.26 1.74
CA PHE A 269 -0.75 26.97 0.32
C PHE A 269 0.53 27.63 -0.25
N PRO A 270 1.68 27.67 0.46
CA PRO A 270 2.83 28.43 -0.01
C PRO A 270 3.35 27.87 -1.33
N ARG A 271 3.39 28.70 -2.37
CA ARG A 271 3.78 28.31 -3.74
C ARG A 271 2.89 27.22 -4.36
N ALA A 272 1.72 26.93 -3.79
CA ALA A 272 0.75 26.05 -4.41
C ALA A 272 0.17 26.72 -5.67
N ARG A 273 -0.16 25.94 -6.68
CA ARG A 273 -0.55 26.46 -7.99
C ARG A 273 -1.72 25.69 -8.58
N ALA A 274 -2.56 26.40 -9.31
CA ALA A 274 -3.60 25.79 -10.11
C ALA A 274 -3.45 26.16 -11.58
N ARG A 275 -3.78 25.19 -12.43
CA ARG A 275 -3.70 25.35 -13.89
C ARG A 275 -4.86 26.21 -14.40
N THR A 276 -4.57 27.23 -15.21
CA THR A 276 -5.56 28.22 -15.68
C THR A 276 -5.91 28.09 -17.16
N ASP A 277 -5.13 27.34 -17.95
CA ASP A 277 -5.38 27.03 -19.37
C ASP A 277 -6.27 25.80 -19.58
N VAL A 278 -7.03 25.39 -18.57
CA VAL A 278 -7.95 24.24 -18.61
C VAL A 278 -9.29 24.59 -18.00
N TYR A 279 -10.37 23.99 -18.52
CA TYR A 279 -11.69 24.11 -17.88
C TYR A 279 -11.73 23.25 -16.61
N ALA A 280 -11.49 23.87 -15.47
CA ALA A 280 -11.56 23.23 -14.16
C ALA A 280 -12.29 24.13 -13.16
N ARG A 281 -13.42 23.63 -12.64
CA ARG A 281 -14.12 24.25 -11.52
C ARG A 281 -13.34 24.01 -10.24
N ARG A 282 -13.04 25.09 -9.52
CA ARG A 282 -12.34 25.04 -8.24
C ARG A 282 -13.05 25.88 -7.18
N SER A 283 -13.26 25.28 -6.03
CA SER A 283 -13.78 25.96 -4.83
C SER A 283 -12.65 26.00 -3.81
N TRP A 284 -12.13 27.18 -3.52
CA TRP A 284 -11.08 27.37 -2.51
C TRP A 284 -11.69 27.57 -1.12
N PRO A 285 -10.96 27.24 -0.05
CA PRO A 285 -11.37 27.57 1.31
C PRO A 285 -11.51 29.09 1.48
N PRO A 286 -12.32 29.57 2.45
CA PRO A 286 -12.40 31.00 2.78
C PRO A 286 -11.01 31.63 3.00
N GLY A 287 -10.82 32.86 2.51
CA GLY A 287 -9.54 33.57 2.60
C GLY A 287 -8.48 33.14 1.58
N TRP A 288 -8.81 32.24 0.65
CA TRP A 288 -7.90 31.81 -0.43
C TRP A 288 -8.53 31.99 -1.80
N ALA A 289 -7.73 32.41 -2.77
CA ALA A 289 -8.13 32.52 -4.17
C ALA A 289 -6.94 32.29 -5.11
N LEU A 290 -7.20 32.26 -6.41
CA LEU A 290 -6.12 32.31 -7.40
C LEU A 290 -5.67 33.74 -7.60
N GLY A 291 -4.35 33.92 -7.54
CA GLY A 291 -3.70 35.15 -7.98
C GLY A 291 -3.72 35.29 -9.51
N PRO A 292 -2.99 36.28 -10.05
CA PRO A 292 -2.90 36.47 -11.48
C PRO A 292 -2.24 35.26 -12.18
N PRO A 293 -2.71 34.89 -13.38
CA PRO A 293 -2.06 33.85 -14.18
C PRO A 293 -0.61 34.22 -14.52
N SER A 294 0.29 33.26 -14.32
CA SER A 294 1.70 33.33 -14.71
C SER A 294 1.94 32.28 -15.82
N PRO A 295 2.27 32.71 -17.05
CA PRO A 295 2.62 31.76 -18.11
C PRO A 295 3.95 31.09 -17.76
N ARG A 296 3.95 29.76 -17.60
CA ARG A 296 5.15 28.97 -17.27
C ARG A 296 5.16 27.68 -18.06
N LYS A 297 6.21 27.40 -18.83
CA LYS A 297 6.25 26.13 -19.57
C LYS A 297 6.35 24.93 -18.59
N PRO A 298 5.53 23.87 -18.74
CA PRO A 298 4.34 23.77 -19.62
C PRO A 298 3.05 24.32 -18.95
N GLY A 299 2.28 25.11 -19.71
CA GLY A 299 0.93 25.58 -19.33
C GLY A 299 0.85 26.99 -18.72
N HIS A 300 -0.36 27.41 -18.35
CA HIS A 300 -0.57 28.65 -17.59
C HIS A 300 -0.98 28.29 -16.17
N TRP A 301 -0.35 28.93 -15.19
CA TRP A 301 -0.52 28.59 -13.78
C TRP A 301 -0.72 29.86 -12.96
N ALA A 302 -1.67 29.84 -12.03
CA ALA A 302 -1.81 30.88 -11.01
C ALA A 302 -1.41 30.30 -9.65
N GLU A 303 -0.76 31.11 -8.83
CA GLU A 303 -0.51 30.72 -7.43
C GLU A 303 -1.79 30.86 -6.61
N VAL A 304 -1.96 29.98 -5.63
CA VAL A 304 -3.02 30.09 -4.62
C VAL A 304 -2.54 31.05 -3.55
N VAL A 305 -3.23 32.19 -3.41
CA VAL A 305 -2.81 33.29 -2.55
C VAL A 305 -3.85 33.53 -1.47
N SER A 306 -3.39 33.99 -0.30
CA SER A 306 -4.29 34.48 0.72
C SER A 306 -4.89 35.80 0.26
N VAL A 307 -6.21 35.92 0.39
CA VAL A 307 -6.94 37.16 0.18
C VAL A 307 -7.17 37.70 1.57
N GLU A 308 -6.28 38.56 2.06
CA GLU A 308 -6.53 39.30 3.29
C GLU A 308 -7.87 40.03 3.14
N GLN A 309 -8.76 39.87 4.12
CA GLN A 309 -9.91 40.78 4.24
C GLN A 309 -9.33 42.15 4.59
N GLY A 310 -9.30 43.04 3.60
CA GLY A 310 -9.00 44.46 3.82
C GLY A 310 -10.00 45.13 4.74
#